data_AF-A0A6C0JKG4-F1
#
_entry.id   AF-A0A6C0JKG4-F1
#
_cell.length_a   1.000
_cell.length_b   1.000
_cell.length_c   1.000
_cell.angle_alpha   90.00
_cell.angle_beta   90.00
_cell.angle_gamma   90.00
#
_symmetry.space_group_name_H-M   'P 1'
#
loop_
_entity.id
_entity.type
_entity.pdbx_description
1 polymer ?
#
loop_
_entity_poly.entity_id
_entity_poly.type
_entity_poly.pdbx_seq_one_letter_code
_entity_poly.pdbx_strand_id
1 'polypeptide(L)'
;MQNNTAQNSPSGPTSNATPGYRLPENNTLQHAAKLAIVEDKPIMLDYWTNSLEKSVLIGVKENKEKLLVKSEEEYTSPISKIYKVGKEYIIITENSIYVVDVEIPTKRISS
;
A
#
# COMPACT_ATOMS: atom_id res chain seq x y z
N MET A 1 39.31 43.85 19.25
CA MET A 1 39.94 42.51 19.21
C MET A 1 38.93 41.54 19.81
N GLN A 2 37.86 41.18 19.08
CA GLN A 2 37.79 40.03 18.15
C GLN A 2 38.27 38.72 18.84
N ASN A 3 37.54 37.61 18.91
CA ASN A 3 36.39 37.15 18.13
C ASN A 3 35.57 36.10 18.88
N ASN A 4 34.26 36.19 18.66
CA ASN A 4 33.27 35.14 18.82
C ASN A 4 33.50 34.06 17.73
N THR A 5 33.54 32.78 18.07
CA THR A 5 33.38 31.71 17.07
C THR A 5 32.54 30.58 17.66
N ALA A 6 31.22 30.75 17.50
CA ALA A 6 30.32 29.64 17.26
C ALA A 6 30.72 28.98 15.93
N GLN A 7 31.01 27.68 15.95
CA GLN A 7 31.03 26.86 14.74
C GLN A 7 29.78 26.00 14.74
N ASN A 8 28.71 26.59 14.19
CA ASN A 8 27.67 25.84 13.49
C ASN A 8 28.32 25.18 12.27
N SER A 9 28.41 23.85 12.27
CA SER A 9 28.70 23.10 11.05
C SER A 9 27.43 22.94 10.20
N PRO A 10 27.56 22.89 8.87
CA PRO A 10 26.45 23.06 7.95
C PRO A 10 25.55 21.84 7.96
N SER A 11 24.25 22.12 7.99
CA SER A 11 23.16 21.30 7.46
C SER A 11 23.64 20.24 6.46
N GLY A 12 23.51 18.97 6.87
CA GLY A 12 23.56 17.83 5.96
C GLY A 12 22.57 18.02 4.81
N PRO A 13 22.77 17.32 3.68
CA PRO A 13 22.06 17.63 2.45
C PRO A 13 20.56 17.64 2.73
N THR A 14 19.96 18.81 2.53
CA THR A 14 18.53 19.00 2.41
C THR A 14 18.02 17.89 1.51
N SER A 15 17.26 16.97 2.10
CA SER A 15 16.51 15.97 1.39
C SER A 15 15.56 16.72 0.48
N ASN A 16 16.00 16.99 -0.74
CA ASN A 16 15.14 17.22 -1.88
C ASN A 16 14.45 15.88 -2.13
N ALA A 17 13.52 15.54 -1.25
CA ALA A 17 12.55 14.52 -1.49
C ALA A 17 11.76 15.04 -2.69
N THR A 18 12.04 14.51 -3.88
CA THR A 18 10.96 14.17 -4.81
C THR A 18 9.81 13.67 -3.93
N PRO A 19 8.57 14.18 -4.03
CA PRO A 19 7.47 13.67 -3.21
C PRO A 19 7.22 12.22 -3.61
N GLY A 20 8.06 11.34 -3.09
CA GLY A 20 8.06 9.91 -3.33
C GLY A 20 6.90 9.36 -2.54
N TYR A 21 6.22 8.38 -3.13
CA TYR A 21 5.19 7.65 -2.43
C TYR A 21 5.74 7.14 -1.10
N ARG A 22 4.96 7.32 -0.04
CA ARG A 22 5.29 6.76 1.27
C ARG A 22 5.50 5.25 1.12
N LEU A 23 6.40 4.69 1.92
CA LEU A 23 6.51 3.24 2.06
C LEU A 23 5.41 2.73 2.99
N PRO A 24 4.97 1.46 2.84
CA PRO A 24 4.14 0.82 3.83
C PRO A 24 4.83 0.80 5.20
N GLU A 25 4.06 0.86 6.28
CA GLU A 25 4.61 0.73 7.63
C GLU A 25 5.35 -0.61 7.82
N ASN A 26 6.43 -0.58 8.62
CA ASN A 26 7.26 -1.77 8.88
C ASN A 26 6.42 -2.93 9.48
N ASN A 27 5.48 -2.60 10.37
CA ASN A 27 4.57 -3.59 10.95
C ASN A 27 3.68 -4.26 9.88
N THR A 28 3.19 -3.48 8.92
CA THR A 28 2.39 -3.99 7.79
C THR A 28 3.20 -4.97 6.95
N LEU A 29 4.46 -4.65 6.62
CA LEU A 29 5.34 -5.56 5.88
C LEU A 29 5.68 -6.82 6.67
N GLN A 30 5.91 -6.72 7.99
CA GLN A 30 6.14 -7.89 8.85
C GLN A 30 4.92 -8.81 8.89
N HIS A 31 3.71 -8.24 9.02
CA HIS A 31 2.48 -9.00 8.96
C HIS A 31 2.23 -9.64 7.59
N ALA A 32 2.48 -8.91 6.51
CA ALA A 32 2.36 -9.43 5.15
C ALA A 32 3.35 -10.59 4.91
N ALA A 33 4.60 -10.46 5.36
CA ALA A 33 5.61 -11.51 5.29
C ALA A 33 5.19 -12.77 6.08
N LYS A 34 4.65 -12.59 7.29
CA LYS A 34 4.12 -13.71 8.08
C LYS A 34 2.99 -14.44 7.33
N LEU A 35 2.06 -13.70 6.74
CA LEU A 35 0.97 -14.29 5.96
C LEU A 35 1.47 -14.99 4.70
N ALA A 36 2.43 -14.40 3.99
CA ALA A 36 3.06 -14.99 2.80
C ALA A 36 3.72 -16.35 3.11
N ILE A 37 4.40 -16.46 4.24
CA ILE A 37 5.02 -17.71 4.70
C ILE A 37 3.98 -18.78 5.06
N VAL A 38 2.92 -18.39 5.76
CA VAL A 38 1.89 -19.33 6.24
C VAL A 38 0.99 -19.82 5.11
N GLU A 39 0.63 -18.94 4.19
CA GLU A 39 -0.32 -19.21 3.11
C GLU A 39 0.37 -19.66 1.81
N ASP A 40 1.71 -19.63 1.76
CA ASP A 40 2.53 -19.88 0.57
C ASP A 40 2.13 -19.00 -0.63
N LYS A 41 2.04 -17.69 -0.40
CA LYS A 41 1.58 -16.70 -1.39
C LYS A 41 2.58 -15.55 -1.56
N PRO A 42 2.92 -15.16 -2.80
CA PRO A 42 3.76 -13.99 -3.04
C PRO A 42 3.09 -12.70 -2.58
N ILE A 43 3.90 -11.77 -2.09
CA ILE A 43 3.48 -10.39 -1.82
C ILE A 43 3.62 -9.58 -3.11
N MET A 44 2.51 -9.00 -3.56
CA MET A 44 2.43 -8.14 -4.74
C MET A 44 2.22 -6.68 -4.29
N LEU A 45 3.08 -5.78 -4.78
CA LEU A 45 3.08 -4.35 -4.44
C LEU A 45 2.76 -3.45 -5.64
N ASP A 46 2.37 -4.05 -6.76
CA ASP A 46 1.98 -3.37 -8.01
C ASP A 46 0.76 -2.44 -7.84
N TYR A 47 -0.11 -2.71 -6.85
CA TYR A 47 -1.25 -1.84 -6.50
C TYR A 47 -0.91 -0.73 -5.50
N TRP A 48 0.28 -0.72 -4.89
CA TRP A 48 0.61 0.20 -3.80
C TRP A 48 0.51 1.66 -4.23
N THR A 49 1.29 2.03 -5.26
CA THR A 49 1.35 3.41 -5.77
C THR A 49 -0.03 3.89 -6.23
N ASN A 50 -0.74 3.06 -6.99
CA ASN A 50 -2.07 3.41 -7.50
C ASN A 50 -3.10 3.55 -6.38
N SER A 51 -2.95 2.81 -5.26
CA SER A 51 -3.85 2.93 -4.11
C SER A 51 -3.69 4.28 -3.41
N LEU A 52 -2.47 4.81 -3.36
CA LEU A 52 -2.17 6.15 -2.82
C LEU A 52 -2.75 7.26 -3.72
N GLU A 53 -2.70 7.06 -5.04
CA GLU A 53 -3.27 7.97 -6.04
C GLU A 53 -4.79 7.86 -6.17
N LYS A 54 -5.39 6.86 -5.53
CA LYS A 54 -6.83 6.53 -5.65
C LYS A 54 -7.24 6.22 -7.10
N SER A 55 -6.31 5.71 -7.90
CA SER A 55 -6.53 5.25 -9.28
C SER A 55 -6.97 3.78 -9.36
N VAL A 56 -6.75 3.01 -8.29
CA VAL A 56 -7.35 1.67 -8.08
C VAL A 56 -8.46 1.73 -7.02
N LEU A 57 -9.34 0.74 -7.02
CA LEU A 57 -10.44 0.64 -6.06
C LEU A 57 -10.74 -0.78 -5.63
N ILE A 58 -11.43 -0.93 -4.50
CA ILE A 58 -12.06 -2.19 -4.09
C ILE A 58 -13.46 -2.24 -4.72
N GLY A 59 -13.63 -3.11 -5.71
CA GLY A 59 -14.90 -3.37 -6.37
C GLY A 59 -15.72 -4.36 -5.55
N VAL A 60 -16.99 -4.05 -5.29
CA VAL A 60 -17.94 -4.96 -4.63
C VAL A 60 -18.99 -5.40 -5.66
N LYS A 61 -18.98 -6.69 -6.01
CA LYS A 61 -19.97 -7.32 -6.89
C LYS A 61 -21.31 -7.52 -6.18
N GLU A 62 -22.36 -7.82 -6.95
CA GLU A 62 -23.71 -8.06 -6.43
C GLU A 62 -23.78 -9.24 -5.46
N ASN A 63 -22.99 -10.30 -5.72
CA ASN A 63 -22.84 -11.47 -4.85
C ASN A 63 -22.02 -11.19 -3.57
N LYS A 64 -21.68 -9.92 -3.28
CA LYS A 64 -20.84 -9.45 -2.17
C LYS A 64 -19.37 -9.85 -2.25
N GLU A 65 -18.92 -10.45 -3.36
CA GLU A 65 -17.50 -10.65 -3.60
C GLU A 65 -16.80 -9.32 -3.78
N LYS A 66 -15.56 -9.24 -3.29
CA LYS A 66 -14.71 -8.07 -3.42
C LYS A 66 -13.53 -8.40 -4.31
N LEU A 67 -13.07 -7.47 -5.12
CA LEU A 67 -11.84 -7.59 -5.91
C LEU A 67 -11.12 -6.25 -5.97
N LEU A 68 -9.81 -6.26 -6.21
CA LEU A 68 -9.08 -5.05 -6.55
C LEU A 68 -9.26 -4.79 -8.04
N VAL A 69 -9.66 -3.57 -8.38
CA VAL A 69 -9.90 -3.11 -9.74
C VAL A 69 -8.92 -1.99 -10.04
N LYS A 70 -8.08 -2.18 -11.06
CA LYS A 70 -7.19 -1.15 -11.61
C LYS A 70 -7.77 -0.53 -12.87
N SER A 71 -8.39 -1.35 -13.70
CA SER A 71 -9.18 -0.93 -14.87
C SER A 71 -10.28 -1.96 -15.14
N GLU A 72 -11.10 -1.73 -16.17
CA GLU A 72 -12.12 -2.71 -16.59
C GLU A 72 -11.51 -4.05 -17.03
N GLU A 73 -10.27 -4.02 -17.54
CA GLU A 73 -9.55 -5.19 -18.03
C GLU A 73 -8.59 -5.79 -17.01
N GLU A 74 -8.10 -4.98 -16.07
CA GLU A 74 -7.11 -5.37 -15.06
C GLU A 74 -7.74 -5.37 -13.66
N TYR A 75 -8.05 -6.57 -13.19
CA TYR A 75 -8.55 -6.83 -11.85
C TYR A 75 -8.00 -8.13 -11.27
N THR A 76 -8.05 -8.25 -9.95
CA THR A 76 -7.58 -9.44 -9.23
C THR A 76 -8.66 -10.51 -9.13
N SER A 77 -8.26 -11.74 -8.79
CA SER A 77 -9.18 -12.75 -8.27
C SER A 77 -9.96 -12.22 -7.05
N PRO A 78 -11.12 -12.83 -6.71
CA PRO A 78 -11.87 -12.46 -5.53
C PRO A 78 -11.01 -12.44 -4.26
N ILE A 79 -11.20 -11.39 -3.48
CA ILE A 79 -10.58 -11.19 -2.18
C ILE A 79 -11.20 -12.20 -1.21
N SER A 80 -10.34 -13.06 -0.67
CA SER A 80 -10.69 -14.00 0.40
C SER A 80 -10.73 -13.31 1.76
N LYS A 81 -9.78 -12.40 2.03
CA LYS A 81 -9.63 -11.77 3.33
C LYS A 81 -8.96 -10.41 3.24
N ILE A 82 -9.34 -9.50 4.13
CA ILE A 82 -8.74 -8.17 4.27
C ILE A 82 -8.36 -7.99 5.74
N TYR A 83 -7.10 -7.65 5.98
CA TYR A 83 -6.61 -7.24 7.29
C TYR A 83 -6.26 -5.76 7.26
N LYS A 84 -6.67 -5.01 8.27
CA LYS A 84 -6.24 -3.63 8.47
C LYS A 84 -5.05 -3.61 9.42
N VAL A 85 -3.94 -3.01 9.00
CA VAL A 85 -2.75 -2.81 9.82
C VAL A 85 -2.35 -1.35 9.67
N GLY A 86 -2.43 -0.57 10.75
CA GLY A 86 -2.11 0.86 10.71
C GLY A 86 -2.92 1.61 9.67
N LYS A 87 -2.22 2.16 8.68
CA LYS A 87 -2.77 2.94 7.55
C LYS A 87 -2.88 2.12 6.27
N GLU A 88 -2.69 0.82 6.34
CA GLU A 88 -2.71 -0.07 5.18
C GLU A 88 -3.71 -1.22 5.34
N TYR A 89 -4.10 -1.78 4.20
CA TYR A 89 -4.75 -3.06 4.10
C TYR A 89 -3.80 -4.12 3.52
N ILE A 90 -3.81 -5.29 4.14
CA ILE A 90 -3.25 -6.52 3.58
C ILE A 90 -4.41 -7.33 3.02
N ILE A 91 -4.44 -7.50 1.71
CA ILE A 91 -5.54 -8.13 0.97
C ILE A 91 -5.06 -9.47 0.46
N ILE A 92 -5.74 -10.55 0.83
CA ILE A 92 -5.42 -11.91 0.38
C ILE A 92 -6.42 -12.31 -0.70
N THR A 93 -5.90 -12.71 -1.86
CA THR A 93 -6.66 -13.34 -2.93
C THR A 93 -6.34 -14.84 -2.99
N GLU A 94 -6.80 -15.53 -4.03
CA GLU A 94 -6.53 -16.95 -4.23
C GLU A 94 -5.02 -17.27 -4.24
N ASN A 95 -4.23 -16.50 -5.00
CA ASN A 95 -2.83 -16.84 -5.28
C ASN A 95 -1.82 -15.77 -4.83
N SER A 96 -2.26 -14.64 -4.28
CA SER A 96 -1.37 -13.53 -3.95
C SER A 96 -1.87 -12.68 -2.78
N ILE A 97 -0.94 -11.98 -2.14
CA ILE A 97 -1.18 -11.02 -1.07
C ILE A 97 -0.83 -9.62 -1.59
N TYR A 98 -1.78 -8.70 -1.54
CA TYR A 98 -1.57 -7.31 -1.91
C TYR A 98 -1.47 -6.42 -0.67
N VAL A 99 -0.66 -5.38 -0.75
CA VAL A 99 -0.65 -4.29 0.23
C VAL A 99 -1.13 -3.02 -0.46
N VAL A 100 -2.16 -2.40 0.11
CA VAL A 100 -2.75 -1.16 -0.41
C VAL A 100 -3.00 -0.18 0.72
N ASP A 101 -3.18 1.08 0.37
CA ASP A 101 -3.52 2.10 1.34
C ASP A 101 -4.95 1.94 1.90
N VAL A 102 -5.16 2.32 3.17
CA VAL A 102 -6.48 2.29 3.81
C VAL A 102 -7.47 3.27 3.15
N GLU A 103 -6.97 4.34 2.53
CA GLU A 103 -7.78 5.34 1.83
C GLU A 103 -8.18 4.92 0.41
N ILE A 104 -7.88 3.68 0.01
CA ILE A 104 -8.32 3.12 -1.28
C ILE A 104 -9.87 3.20 -1.38
N PRO A 105 -10.41 3.76 -2.48
CA PRO A 105 -11.86 3.89 -2.64
C PRO A 105 -12.53 2.53 -2.78
N THR A 106 -13.77 2.42 -2.30
CA THR A 106 -14.62 1.23 -2.47
C THR A 106 -15.85 1.61 -3.28
N LYS A 107 -16.17 0.86 -4.34
CA LYS A 107 -17.36 1.10 -5.17
C LYS A 107 -18.11 -0.21 -5.43
N ARG A 108 -19.44 -0.13 -5.52
CA ARG A 108 -20.25 -1.23 -6.06
C ARG A 108 -20.09 -1.24 -7.57
N ILE A 109 -19.85 -2.42 -8.13
CA ILE A 109 -19.76 -2.64 -9.57
C ILE A 109 -20.85 -3.63 -9.97
N SER A 110 -21.64 -3.26 -10.98
CA SER A 110 -22.54 -4.17 -11.67
C SER A 110 -21.77 -4.75 -12.85
N SER A 111 -21.66 -6.08 -12.91
CA SER A 111 -21.15 -6.78 -14.09
C SER A 111 -22.16 -6.77 -15.22
#